data_AF-A0AAN1JHC6-F1
#
_entry.id   AF-A0AAN1JHC6-F1
#
_cell.length_a   1.000
_cell.length_b   1.000
_cell.length_c   1.000
_cell.angle_alpha   90.00
_cell.angle_beta   90.00
_cell.angle_gamma   90.00
#
_symmetry.space_group_name_H-M   'P 1'
#
loop_
_entity.id
_entity.type
_entity.pdbx_description
1 polymer ?
#
loop_
_entity_poly.entity_id
_entity_poly.type
_entity_poly.pdbx_seq_one_letter_code
_entity_poly.pdbx_strand_id
1 'polypeptide(L)' 'MTACVDAIRNRGYAIARSPTVTFTKEAIELCDAFGCKRGNIFRSVMPILSPITIFMERES' A
#
# COMPACT_ATOMS: atom_id res chain seq x y z
N MET A 1 -10.11 -4.41 -3.53
CA MET A 1 -8.84 -3.85 -4.07
C MET A 1 -9.03 -3.29 -5.48
N THR A 2 -9.63 -4.04 -6.40
CA THR A 2 -9.93 -3.61 -7.79
C THR A 2 -10.61 -2.24 -7.89
N ALA A 3 -11.72 -2.02 -7.17
CA ALA A 3 -12.42 -0.73 -7.19
C ALA A 3 -11.54 0.46 -6.76
N CYS A 4 -10.63 0.27 -5.80
CA CYS A 4 -9.71 1.32 -5.36
C CYS A 4 -8.68 1.63 -6.44
N VAL A 5 -8.10 0.60 -7.06
CA VAL A 5 -7.13 0.74 -8.16
C VAL A 5 -7.78 1.43 -9.37
N ASP A 6 -8.98 1.00 -9.77
CA ASP A 6 -9.70 1.63 -10.87
C ASP A 6 -10.03 3.08 -10.56
N ALA A 7 -10.42 3.40 -9.32
CA ALA A 7 -10.66 4.78 -8.91
C ALA A 7 -9.38 5.63 -8.96
N ILE A 8 -8.21 5.07 -8.63
CA ILE A 8 -6.92 5.76 -8.69
C ILE A 8 -6.58 6.13 -10.13
N ARG A 9 -6.69 5.16 -11.05
CA ARG A 9 -6.50 5.38 -12.49
C ARG A 9 -7.51 6.39 -13.05
N ASN A 10 -8.80 6.19 -12.79
CA ASN A 10 -9.87 7.00 -13.37
C ASN A 10 -9.86 8.45 -12.86
N ARG A 11 -9.34 8.69 -11.65
CA ARG A 11 -9.19 10.04 -11.08
C ARG A 11 -7.85 10.70 -11.46
N GLY A 12 -6.98 10.02 -12.22
CA GLY A 12 -5.70 10.55 -12.66
C GLY A 12 -4.67 10.69 -11.54
N TYR A 13 -4.77 9.89 -10.47
CA TYR A 13 -3.74 9.87 -9.44
C TYR A 13 -2.51 9.11 -9.94
N ALA A 14 -1.33 9.74 -9.84
CA ALA A 14 -0.08 9.13 -10.29
C ALA A 14 0.36 7.93 -9.42
N ILE A 15 0.08 7.96 -8.12
CA ILE A 15 0.57 6.96 -7.16
C ILE A 15 -0.51 6.61 -6.13
N ALA A 16 -0.73 5.32 -5.91
CA ALA A 16 -1.47 4.74 -4.81
C ALA A 16 -0.51 4.40 -3.66
N ARG A 17 -0.82 4.77 -2.41
CA ARG A 17 -0.02 4.37 -1.24
C ARG A 17 -0.89 3.87 -0.10
N SER A 18 -0.45 2.81 0.58
CA SER A 18 -1.14 2.25 1.74
C SER A 18 -0.14 1.74 2.79
N PRO A 19 -0.33 2.05 4.09
CA PRO A 19 0.34 1.31 5.15
C PRO A 19 -0.32 -0.08 5.30
N THR A 20 0.47 -1.07 5.67
CA THR A 20 0.07 -2.44 6.02
C THR A 20 0.96 -2.96 7.15
N VAL A 21 0.58 -4.05 7.81
CA VAL A 21 1.42 -4.67 8.86
C VAL A 21 2.11 -5.94 8.37
N THR A 22 3.28 -6.26 8.90
CA THR A 22 4.15 -7.36 8.42
C THR A 22 3.54 -8.75 8.56
N PHE A 23 2.62 -8.96 9.52
CA PHE A 23 2.01 -10.26 9.78
C PHE A 23 0.78 -10.55 8.92
N THR A 24 0.26 -9.60 8.14
CA THR A 24 -0.85 -9.83 7.19
C THR A 24 -0.30 -10.30 5.84
N LYS A 25 0.32 -11.48 5.80
CA LYS A 25 1.02 -12.02 4.60
C LYS A 25 0.10 -12.09 3.37
N GLU A 26 -1.13 -12.58 3.54
CA GLU A 26 -2.12 -12.67 2.46
C GLU A 26 -2.48 -11.30 1.87
N ALA A 27 -2.55 -10.25 2.72
CA ALA A 27 -2.82 -8.90 2.26
C ALA A 27 -1.62 -8.32 1.49
N ILE A 28 -0.40 -8.69 1.86
CA ILE A 28 0.83 -8.31 1.14
C ILE A 28 0.86 -9.00 -0.22
N GLU A 29 0.66 -10.31 -0.26
CA GLU A 29 0.62 -11.10 -1.50
C GLU A 29 -0.49 -10.62 -2.44
N LEU A 30 -1.66 -10.27 -1.91
CA LEU A 30 -2.73 -9.66 -2.68
C LEU A 30 -2.30 -8.30 -3.24
N CYS A 31 -1.71 -7.42 -2.44
CA CYS A 31 -1.17 -6.15 -2.94
C CYS A 31 -0.12 -6.35 -4.04
N ASP A 32 0.80 -7.30 -3.88
CA ASP A 32 1.84 -7.61 -4.85
C ASP A 32 1.23 -8.12 -6.17
N ALA A 33 0.19 -8.97 -6.12
CA ALA A 33 -0.54 -9.43 -7.30
C ALA A 33 -1.26 -8.29 -8.04
N PHE A 34 -1.62 -7.21 -7.33
CA PHE A 34 -2.15 -5.98 -7.92
C PHE A 34 -1.03 -4.99 -8.33
N GLY A 35 0.24 -5.39 -8.32
CA GLY A 35 1.36 -4.57 -8.78
C GLY A 35 1.84 -3.51 -7.77
N CYS A 36 1.40 -3.59 -6.52
CA CYS A 36 2.00 -2.80 -5.44
C CYS A 36 3.40 -3.32 -5.13
N LYS A 37 4.27 -2.43 -4.66
CA LYS A 37 5.63 -2.72 -4.20
C LYS A 37 5.86 -2.06 -2.85
N ARG A 38 6.86 -2.51 -2.10
CA ARG A 38 7.29 -1.78 -0.90
C ARG A 38 7.82 -0.41 -1.29
N GLY A 39 7.30 0.62 -0.64
CA GLY A 39 7.64 2.02 -0.87
C GLY A 39 8.22 2.70 0.36
N ASN A 40 8.51 3.99 0.20
CA ASN A 40 9.01 4.82 1.29
C ASN A 40 7.93 5.16 2.32
N ILE A 41 8.37 5.50 3.53
CA ILE A 41 7.50 6.04 4.58
C ILE A 41 6.88 7.34 4.07
N PHE A 42 5.56 7.39 3.96
CA PHE A 42 4.83 8.57 3.47
C PHE A 42 3.96 9.25 4.55
N ARG A 43 3.85 8.64 5.73
CA ARG A 43 3.10 9.18 6.87
C ARG A 43 3.65 8.67 8.19
N SER A 44 3.42 9.43 9.24
CA SER A 44 3.65 8.97 10.61
C SER A 44 2.67 7.88 11.01
N VAL A 45 3.13 6.97 11.86
CA VAL A 45 2.37 5.87 12.48
C VAL A 45 2.64 5.86 13.97
N MET A 46 1.74 5.26 14.76
CA MET A 46 1.95 5.14 16.20
C MET A 46 3.29 4.42 16.48
N PRO A 47 4.10 4.89 17.45
CA PRO A 47 5.43 4.31 17.70
C PRO A 47 5.41 2.80 17.92
N ILE A 48 4.40 2.28 18.61
CA ILE A 48 4.22 0.85 18.85
C ILE A 48 3.97 0.04 17.56
N LEU A 49 3.39 0.66 16.54
CA LEU A 49 3.12 0.04 15.24
C LEU A 49 4.26 0.22 14.24
N SER A 50 5.19 1.15 14.48
CA SER A 50 6.30 1.44 13.56
C SER A 50 7.15 0.21 13.21
N PRO A 51 7.52 -0.69 14.14
CA PRO A 51 8.37 -1.84 13.82
C PRO A 51 7.68 -2.87 12.92
N ILE A 52 6.35 -2.88 12.91
CA ILE A 52 5.53 -3.86 12.20
C ILE A 52 4.83 -3.25 10.98
N THR A 53 4.95 -1.95 10.74
CA THR A 53 4.29 -1.29 9.60
C THR A 53 5.22 -1.28 8.40
N ILE A 54 4.70 -1.69 7.25
CA ILE A 54 5.31 -1.51 5.94
C ILE A 54 4.44 -0.59 5.09
N PHE A 55 5.07 0.12 4.16
CA PHE A 55 4.37 0.98 3.22
C PHE A 55 4.41 0.33 1.85
N MET A 56 3.23 0.18 1.24
CA MET A 56 3.07 -0.35 -0.10
C MET A 56 2.66 0.79 -1.03
N GLU A 57 3.21 0.81 -2.24
CA GLU A 57 2.88 1.80 -3.26
C GLU A 57 2.76 1.18 -4.65
N ARG A 58 1.94 1.81 -5.49
CA ARG A 58 1.75 1.44 -6.90
C ARG A 58 1.67 2.70 -7.74
N GLU A 59 2.44 2.75 -8.81
CA GLU A 59 2.32 3.78 -9.85
C GLU A 59 1.17 3.41 -10.81
N SER A 60 0.42 4.42 -11.28
CA SER A 60 -0.73 4.22 -12.18
C SER A 60 -0.33 3.87 -13.60
#